data_AF-A0A7J7SXL0-F1
#
_entry.id   AF-A0A7J7SXL0-F1
#
_cell.length_a   1.000
_cell.length_b   1.000
_cell.length_c   1.000
_cell.angle_alpha   90.00
_cell.angle_beta   90.00
_cell.angle_gamma   90.00
#
_symmetry.space_group_name_H-M   'P 1'
#
loop_
_entity.id
_entity.type
_entity.pdbx_description
1 polymer ?
#
loop_
_entity_poly.entity_id
_entity_poly.type
_entity_poly.pdbx_seq_one_letter_code
_entity_poly.pdbx_strand_id
1 'polypeptide(L)'
;MSQTLGSHTGTTALKRQKGYAFATVHIHGAIYKESGLLTSEGKTIKNKSEILQLLEAVWAPQRLATIHCQGHQKGNDELAAGNCLADHAAKAAAQDTDVAIIASTTPVSPTPTYTTAEDSWVQNEGATWHPQGWWILRDGRLFISAALTPRIILEHHSTSHLGKTGLEKLRAKNFYIARLAALCRAITERCATCARHNPKTGSTPPPGIQRMGSAPFEGLEVDFKK
;
A
#
# COMPACT_ATOMS: atom_id res chain seq x y z
N MET A 1 12.41 4.33 -17.72
CA MET A 1 13.42 4.96 -18.60
C MET A 1 14.22 5.96 -17.77
N SER A 2 15.42 5.58 -17.33
CA SER A 2 16.31 6.47 -16.58
C SER A 2 16.86 7.52 -17.53
N GLN A 3 16.63 8.81 -17.24
CA GLN A 3 17.21 9.90 -18.01
C GLN A 3 18.71 9.97 -17.72
N THR A 4 19.51 9.59 -18.72
CA THR A 4 20.94 9.87 -18.81
C THR A 4 21.13 11.24 -19.42
N LEU A 5 21.61 12.21 -18.64
CA LEU A 5 22.22 13.43 -19.18
C LEU A 5 23.68 13.10 -19.52
N GLY A 6 24.01 13.17 -20.81
CA GLY A 6 25.38 13.06 -21.32
C GLY A 6 26.20 14.30 -21.02
N SER A 7 27.51 14.36 -21.24
CA SER A 7 28.55 13.34 -21.40
C SER A 7 29.84 14.12 -21.51
N HIS A 8 30.79 13.98 -20.60
CA HIS A 8 32.22 14.12 -20.90
C HIS A 8 32.99 13.35 -19.81
N THR A 9 33.66 12.26 -20.20
CA THR A 9 34.38 11.29 -19.33
C THR A 9 33.47 10.41 -18.45
N GLY A 10 32.71 9.53 -19.12
CA GLY A 10 31.55 8.80 -18.62
C GLY A 10 31.72 8.09 -17.27
N THR A 11 31.25 8.74 -16.22
CA THR A 11 30.96 8.12 -14.92
C THR A 11 29.46 8.18 -14.70
N THR A 12 28.80 7.03 -14.69
CA THR A 12 27.37 6.93 -14.37
C THR A 12 27.21 7.05 -12.86
N ALA A 13 26.42 8.02 -12.38
CA ALA A 13 26.17 8.19 -10.96
C ALA A 13 24.74 7.75 -10.60
N LEU A 14 24.61 6.72 -9.76
CA LEU A 14 23.33 6.29 -9.20
C LEU A 14 23.14 6.94 -7.82
N LYS A 15 22.27 7.96 -7.76
CA LYS A 15 22.08 8.82 -6.57
C LYS A 15 20.93 8.40 -5.64
N ARG A 16 20.16 7.36 -5.99
CA ARG A 16 19.04 6.87 -5.18
C ARG A 16 19.11 5.36 -5.06
N GLN A 17 19.63 4.89 -3.93
CA GLN A 17 19.61 3.48 -3.57
C GLN A 17 19.11 3.37 -2.13
N LYS A 18 18.13 2.49 -1.88
CA LYS A 18 17.82 2.08 -0.50
C LYS A 18 19.07 1.46 0.10
N GLY A 19 19.28 1.61 1.42
CA GLY A 19 20.47 1.08 2.11
C GLY A 19 20.77 -0.40 1.77
N TYR A 20 19.73 -1.20 1.55
CA TYR A 20 19.86 -2.59 1.11
C TYR A 20 20.52 -2.74 -0.27
N ALA A 21 20.10 -1.95 -1.27
CA ALA A 21 20.69 -2.02 -2.61
C ALA A 21 22.15 -1.52 -2.62
N PHE A 22 22.45 -0.47 -1.84
CA PHE A 22 23.83 0.00 -1.66
C PHE A 22 24.72 -1.08 -1.04
N ALA A 23 24.25 -1.74 0.02
CA ALA A 23 24.96 -2.84 0.67
C ALA A 23 25.14 -4.06 -0.25
N THR A 24 24.12 -4.40 -1.04
CA THR A 24 24.23 -5.50 -2.02
C THR A 24 25.30 -5.21 -3.06
N VAL A 25 25.40 -3.98 -3.56
CA VAL A 25 26.40 -3.61 -4.58
C VAL A 25 27.82 -3.53 -3.99
N HIS A 26 28.01 -2.86 -2.85
CA HIS A 26 29.36 -2.58 -2.33
C HIS A 26 29.91 -3.64 -1.41
N ILE A 27 29.05 -4.25 -0.59
CA ILE A 27 29.49 -5.14 0.50
C ILE A 27 29.45 -6.58 0.02
N HIS A 28 28.39 -6.98 -0.70
CA HIS A 28 28.13 -8.39 -1.00
C HIS A 28 28.21 -8.74 -2.49
N GLY A 29 28.40 -7.76 -3.39
CA GLY A 29 28.24 -7.97 -4.84
C GLY A 29 29.22 -8.99 -5.41
N ALA A 30 30.50 -8.89 -5.03
CA ALA A 30 31.53 -9.84 -5.45
C ALA A 30 31.26 -11.25 -4.90
N ILE A 31 30.93 -11.35 -3.60
CA ILE A 31 30.62 -12.62 -2.93
C ILE A 31 29.42 -13.31 -3.57
N TYR A 32 28.38 -12.55 -3.91
CA TYR A 32 27.19 -13.08 -4.58
C TYR A 32 27.46 -13.58 -6.00
N LYS A 33 28.37 -12.93 -6.73
CA LYS A 33 28.81 -13.40 -8.04
C LYS A 33 29.59 -14.71 -7.94
N GLU A 34 30.47 -14.82 -6.94
CA GLU A 34 31.35 -15.98 -6.75
C GLU A 34 30.65 -17.20 -6.14
N SER A 35 29.73 -16.98 -5.20
CA SER A 35 29.00 -18.05 -4.48
C SER A 35 27.78 -18.61 -5.24
N GLY A 36 27.50 -18.13 -6.44
CA GLY A 36 26.33 -18.56 -7.22
C GLY A 36 24.97 -18.21 -6.58
N LEU A 37 24.97 -17.23 -5.66
CA LEU A 37 23.80 -16.81 -4.87
C LEU A 37 23.21 -17.92 -4.01
N LEU A 38 24.08 -18.75 -3.42
CA LEU A 38 23.72 -19.76 -2.43
C LEU A 38 24.10 -19.28 -1.02
N THR A 39 23.28 -19.63 -0.02
CA THR A 39 23.62 -19.46 1.39
C THR A 39 24.64 -20.52 1.83
N SER A 40 25.25 -20.36 3.00
CA SER A 40 26.14 -21.38 3.60
C SER A 40 25.44 -22.73 3.84
N GLU A 41 24.11 -22.76 3.91
CA GLU A 41 23.29 -23.97 3.96
C GLU A 41 23.02 -24.58 2.57
N GLY A 42 23.57 -24.02 1.50
CA GLY A 42 23.35 -24.47 0.12
C GLY A 42 21.99 -24.08 -0.48
N LYS A 43 21.20 -23.22 0.18
CA LYS A 43 19.90 -22.76 -0.32
C LYS A 43 20.05 -21.53 -1.19
N THR A 44 19.17 -21.36 -2.16
CA THR A 44 19.14 -20.16 -3.00
C THR A 44 18.75 -18.92 -2.19
N ILE A 45 19.50 -17.83 -2.34
CA ILE A 45 19.17 -16.53 -1.74
C ILE A 45 17.87 -16.00 -2.34
N LYS A 46 17.02 -15.41 -1.50
CA LYS A 46 15.76 -14.79 -1.92
C LYS A 46 16.00 -13.69 -2.96
N ASN A 47 15.16 -13.62 -4.00
CA ASN A 47 15.25 -12.67 -5.12
C ASN A 47 16.55 -12.82 -5.97
N LYS A 48 17.02 -14.06 -6.15
CA LYS A 48 18.25 -14.39 -6.92
C LYS A 48 18.27 -13.74 -8.31
N SER A 49 17.17 -13.84 -9.06
CA SER A 49 17.06 -13.28 -10.42
C SER A 49 17.29 -11.78 -10.45
N GLU A 50 16.66 -11.06 -9.54
CA GLU A 50 16.70 -9.61 -9.43
C GLU A 50 18.09 -9.14 -8.99
N ILE A 51 18.75 -9.89 -8.10
CA ILE A 51 20.13 -9.61 -7.70
C ILE A 51 21.08 -9.79 -8.89
N LEU A 52 20.92 -10.84 -9.70
CA LEU A 52 21.75 -11.02 -10.90
C LEU A 52 21.58 -9.88 -11.91
N GLN A 53 20.34 -9.50 -12.20
CA GLN A 53 20.05 -8.38 -13.11
C GLN A 53 20.60 -7.05 -12.58
N LEU A 54 20.50 -6.81 -11.26
CA LEU A 54 21.09 -5.64 -10.63
C LEU A 54 22.61 -5.62 -10.81
N LEU A 55 23.28 -6.75 -10.55
CA LEU A 55 24.73 -6.86 -10.65
C LEU A 55 25.22 -6.68 -12.09
N GLU A 56 24.53 -7.29 -13.07
CA GLU A 56 24.82 -7.09 -14.49
C GLU A 56 24.69 -5.62 -14.90
N ALA A 57 23.59 -4.96 -14.50
CA ALA A 57 23.35 -3.56 -14.82
C ALA A 57 24.35 -2.60 -14.14
N VAL A 58 24.80 -2.94 -12.93
CA VAL A 58 25.80 -2.17 -12.17
C VAL A 58 27.20 -2.27 -12.80
N TRP A 59 27.55 -3.42 -13.38
CA TRP A 59 28.86 -3.60 -14.01
C TRP A 59 28.91 -3.27 -15.50
N ALA A 60 27.77 -3.00 -16.14
CA ALA A 60 27.73 -2.59 -17.55
C ALA A 60 28.43 -1.25 -17.86
N PRO A 61 28.34 -0.19 -17.02
CA PRO A 61 29.05 1.07 -17.29
C PRO A 61 30.56 0.96 -17.05
N GLN A 62 31.36 1.64 -17.88
CA GLN A 62 32.82 1.67 -17.75
C GLN A 62 33.30 2.32 -16.43
N ARG A 63 32.55 3.29 -15.92
CA ARG A 63 32.76 3.89 -14.59
C ARG A 63 31.40 4.09 -13.93
N LEU A 64 31.25 3.63 -12.70
CA LEU A 64 30.04 3.77 -11.92
C LEU A 64 30.38 4.35 -10.54
N ALA A 65 29.61 5.35 -10.11
CA ALA A 65 29.59 5.84 -8.76
C ALA A 65 28.19 5.60 -8.15
N THR A 66 28.14 4.83 -7.07
CA THR A 66 26.90 4.54 -6.34
C THR A 66 26.93 5.28 -5.02
N ILE A 67 25.96 6.18 -4.82
CA ILE A 67 25.92 7.08 -3.67
C ILE A 67 24.65 6.80 -2.88
N HIS A 68 24.79 6.49 -1.60
CA HIS A 68 23.66 6.39 -0.69
C HIS A 68 23.25 7.79 -0.21
N CYS A 69 22.12 8.27 -0.69
CA CYS A 69 21.49 9.49 -0.20
C CYS A 69 20.36 9.12 0.77
N GLN A 70 20.22 9.86 1.87
CA GLN A 70 19.14 9.64 2.83
C GLN A 70 17.78 9.85 2.17
N GLY A 71 16.89 8.85 2.27
CA GLY A 71 15.53 8.96 1.75
C GLY A 71 14.67 9.92 2.57
N HIS A 72 13.76 10.63 1.90
CA HIS A 72 12.83 11.62 2.48
C HIS A 72 13.45 12.91 3.03
N GLN A 73 14.43 13.48 2.33
CA GLN A 73 14.82 14.86 2.59
C GLN A 73 13.69 15.80 2.16
N LYS A 74 13.16 16.60 3.10
CA LYS A 74 12.15 17.66 2.86
C LYS A 74 12.78 18.98 2.37
N GLY A 75 14.04 18.93 1.95
CA GLY A 75 14.78 20.09 1.46
C GLY A 75 14.38 20.46 0.04
N ASN A 76 14.75 21.67 -0.38
CA ASN A 76 14.59 22.14 -1.76
C ASN A 76 15.93 22.08 -2.52
N ASP A 77 16.83 21.20 -2.10
CA ASP A 77 18.11 20.98 -2.76
C ASP A 77 17.97 20.05 -3.98
N GLU A 78 18.93 20.12 -4.90
CA GLU A 78 18.90 19.34 -6.14
C GLU A 78 18.83 17.83 -5.88
N LEU A 79 19.41 17.38 -4.77
CA LEU A 79 19.36 15.99 -4.34
C LEU A 79 17.94 15.56 -3.91
N ALA A 80 17.22 16.37 -3.12
CA ALA A 80 15.84 16.08 -2.78
C ALA A 80 14.93 16.13 -4.02
N ALA A 81 15.13 17.09 -4.93
CA ALA A 81 14.37 17.18 -6.17
C ALA A 81 14.55 15.93 -7.06
N GLY A 82 15.80 15.51 -7.28
CA GLY A 82 16.11 14.29 -8.04
C GLY A 82 15.56 13.02 -7.37
N ASN A 83 15.60 12.96 -6.05
CA ASN A 83 14.99 11.89 -5.28
C ASN A 83 13.47 11.84 -5.45
N CYS A 84 12.78 12.97 -5.32
CA CYS A 84 11.33 13.04 -5.51
C CYS A 84 10.93 12.59 -6.93
N LEU A 85 11.67 13.03 -7.95
CA LEU A 85 11.39 12.65 -9.34
C LEU A 85 11.55 11.14 -9.56
N ALA A 86 12.62 10.53 -9.03
CA ALA A 86 12.82 9.09 -9.11
C ALA A 86 11.75 8.28 -8.34
N ASP A 87 11.30 8.77 -7.17
CA ASP A 87 10.20 8.15 -6.43
C ASP A 87 8.89 8.20 -7.20
N HIS A 88 8.60 9.36 -7.79
CA HIS A 88 7.40 9.57 -8.59
C HIS A 88 7.38 8.68 -9.82
N ALA A 89 8.51 8.58 -10.54
CA ALA A 89 8.67 7.68 -11.68
C ALA A 89 8.50 6.20 -11.30
N ALA A 90 9.08 5.78 -10.17
CA ALA A 90 8.92 4.40 -9.67
C ALA A 90 7.47 4.09 -9.29
N LYS A 91 6.77 5.03 -8.64
CA LYS A 91 5.35 4.91 -8.31
C LYS A 91 4.50 4.84 -9.58
N ALA A 92 4.74 5.70 -10.55
CA ALA A 92 4.03 5.70 -11.83
C ALA A 92 4.23 4.36 -12.57
N ALA A 93 5.45 3.83 -12.61
CA ALA A 93 5.74 2.53 -13.21
C ALA A 93 5.09 1.34 -12.47
N ALA A 94 4.85 1.48 -11.16
CA ALA A 94 4.17 0.45 -10.38
C ALA A 94 2.64 0.45 -10.58
N GLN A 95 2.04 1.57 -11.01
CA GLN A 95 0.58 1.68 -11.19
C GLN A 95 0.01 0.74 -12.26
N ASP A 96 0.78 0.38 -13.29
CA ASP A 96 0.36 -0.62 -14.30
C ASP A 96 0.17 -2.02 -13.70
N THR A 97 0.74 -2.28 -12.52
CA THR A 97 0.66 -3.57 -11.83
C THR A 97 -0.54 -3.63 -10.87
N ASP A 98 -1.15 -2.49 -10.53
CA ASP A 98 -2.18 -2.43 -9.50
C ASP A 98 -3.47 -3.14 -9.93
N VAL A 99 -3.88 -3.06 -11.19
CA VAL A 99 -5.10 -3.76 -11.65
C VAL A 99 -4.98 -5.28 -11.53
N ALA A 100 -3.81 -5.84 -11.85
CA ALA A 100 -3.54 -7.28 -11.74
C ALA A 100 -3.45 -7.75 -10.27
N ILE A 101 -2.93 -6.91 -9.36
CA ILE A 101 -2.87 -7.20 -7.93
C ILE A 101 -4.24 -7.03 -7.26
N ILE A 102 -5.04 -6.04 -7.69
CA ILE A 102 -6.40 -5.84 -7.21
C ILE A 102 -7.30 -7.02 -7.64
N ALA A 103 -7.13 -7.55 -8.86
CA ALA A 103 -7.81 -8.78 -9.31
C ALA A 103 -7.32 -10.06 -8.58
N SER A 104 -6.07 -10.07 -8.09
CA SER A 104 -5.47 -11.24 -7.41
C SER A 104 -5.68 -11.26 -5.88
N THR A 105 -6.16 -10.15 -5.29
CA THR A 105 -6.35 -10.02 -3.83
C THR A 105 -7.77 -10.32 -3.35
N THR A 106 -8.67 -10.74 -4.24
CA THR A 106 -9.93 -11.39 -3.87
C THR A 106 -9.72 -12.90 -3.86
N PRO A 107 -9.66 -13.55 -2.69
CA PRO A 107 -9.71 -15.00 -2.63
C PRO A 107 -11.09 -15.43 -3.15
N VAL A 108 -11.08 -16.37 -4.10
CA VAL A 108 -12.27 -16.82 -4.84
C VAL A 108 -12.80 -15.78 -5.82
N SER A 109 -12.37 -15.90 -7.08
CA SER A 109 -12.95 -15.23 -8.25
C SER A 109 -14.31 -15.83 -8.57
N PRO A 110 -15.43 -15.13 -8.36
CA PRO A 110 -16.52 -15.17 -9.31
C PRO A 110 -16.18 -14.18 -10.44
N THR A 111 -16.35 -14.63 -11.68
CA THR A 111 -16.46 -13.72 -12.82
C THR A 111 -17.51 -12.66 -12.48
N PRO A 112 -17.17 -11.36 -12.53
CA PRO A 112 -18.14 -10.32 -12.24
C PRO A 112 -19.29 -10.40 -13.24
N THR A 113 -20.50 -10.46 -12.70
CA THR A 113 -21.72 -10.33 -13.48
C THR A 113 -22.26 -8.93 -13.21
N TYR A 114 -22.41 -8.15 -14.28
CA TYR A 114 -22.97 -6.81 -14.26
C TYR A 114 -24.38 -6.85 -14.84
N THR A 115 -25.25 -6.03 -14.29
CA THR A 115 -26.58 -5.78 -14.86
C THR A 115 -26.48 -4.78 -16.00
N THR A 116 -27.44 -4.79 -16.93
CA THR A 116 -27.50 -3.80 -18.03
C THR A 116 -27.50 -2.36 -17.52
N ALA A 117 -28.09 -2.11 -16.35
CA ALA A 117 -28.09 -0.80 -15.70
C ALA A 117 -26.69 -0.39 -15.21
N GLU A 118 -25.95 -1.33 -14.61
CA GLU A 118 -24.56 -1.10 -14.19
C GLU A 118 -23.65 -0.85 -15.38
N ASP A 119 -23.77 -1.65 -16.45
CA ASP A 119 -23.00 -1.47 -17.69
C ASP A 119 -23.26 -0.12 -18.34
N SER A 120 -24.53 0.29 -18.43
CA SER A 120 -24.90 1.60 -18.97
C SER A 120 -24.34 2.74 -18.11
N TRP A 121 -24.37 2.58 -16.78
CA TRP A 121 -23.85 3.58 -15.86
C TRP A 121 -22.32 3.73 -15.98
N VAL A 122 -21.56 2.64 -15.93
CA VAL A 122 -20.09 2.70 -16.03
C VAL A 122 -19.62 3.21 -17.39
N GLN A 123 -20.33 2.90 -18.47
CA GLN A 123 -20.03 3.44 -19.80
C GLN A 123 -20.25 4.96 -19.84
N ASN A 124 -21.33 5.48 -19.25
CA ASN A 124 -21.56 6.92 -19.14
C ASN A 124 -20.50 7.62 -18.29
N GLU A 125 -20.00 6.96 -17.25
CA GLU A 125 -18.87 7.42 -16.44
C GLU A 125 -17.53 7.36 -17.21
N GLY A 126 -17.50 6.83 -18.43
CA GLY A 126 -16.29 6.66 -19.25
C GLY A 126 -15.31 5.65 -18.67
N ALA A 127 -15.83 4.60 -18.03
CA ALA A 127 -15.02 3.47 -17.59
C ALA A 127 -14.49 2.68 -18.80
N THR A 128 -13.33 2.04 -18.62
CA THR A 128 -12.72 1.16 -19.62
C THR A 128 -12.93 -0.30 -19.23
N TRP A 129 -13.08 -1.16 -20.25
CA TRP A 129 -13.24 -2.59 -20.06
C TRP A 129 -11.87 -3.28 -19.94
N HIS A 130 -11.69 -4.08 -18.90
CA HIS A 130 -10.52 -4.92 -18.71
C HIS A 130 -10.76 -6.34 -19.24
N PRO A 131 -9.80 -6.98 -19.93
CA PRO A 131 -9.97 -8.33 -20.50
C PRO A 131 -10.35 -9.42 -19.49
N GLN A 132 -10.04 -9.23 -18.21
CA GLN A 132 -10.43 -10.16 -17.13
C GLN A 132 -11.88 -9.99 -16.66
N GLY A 133 -12.68 -9.18 -17.35
CA GLY A 133 -14.12 -9.01 -17.09
C GLY A 133 -14.49 -7.84 -16.21
N TRP A 134 -13.58 -6.91 -15.91
CA TRP A 134 -13.82 -5.84 -14.94
C TRP A 134 -13.94 -4.46 -15.61
N TRP A 135 -14.77 -3.60 -15.03
CA TRP A 135 -14.82 -2.17 -15.39
C TRP A 135 -13.83 -1.36 -14.54
N ILE A 136 -13.01 -0.51 -15.18
CA ILE A 136 -12.06 0.40 -14.54
C ILE A 136 -12.56 1.85 -14.74
N LEU A 137 -12.81 2.58 -13.65
CA LEU A 137 -13.20 3.99 -13.73
C LEU A 137 -12.02 4.89 -14.13
N ARG A 138 -12.30 6.14 -14.53
CA ARG A 138 -11.28 7.14 -14.91
C ARG A 138 -10.26 7.44 -13.80
N ASP A 139 -10.65 7.23 -12.54
CA ASP A 139 -9.77 7.40 -11.38
C ASP A 139 -8.90 6.16 -11.07
N GLY A 140 -8.97 5.13 -11.92
CA GLY A 140 -8.20 3.90 -11.81
C GLY A 140 -8.81 2.85 -10.87
N ARG A 141 -9.97 3.11 -10.26
CA ARG A 141 -10.62 2.14 -9.36
C ARG A 141 -11.41 1.08 -10.12
N LEU A 142 -11.43 -0.14 -9.59
CA LEU A 142 -12.29 -1.20 -10.12
C LEU A 142 -13.74 -1.03 -9.67
N PHE A 143 -14.65 -1.07 -10.62
CA PHE A 143 -16.08 -1.09 -10.34
C PHE A 143 -16.52 -2.52 -9.96
N ILE A 144 -17.04 -2.67 -8.75
CA ILE A 144 -17.51 -3.95 -8.23
C ILE A 144 -19.03 -4.00 -8.36
N SER A 145 -19.55 -5.07 -8.98
CA SER A 145 -20.99 -5.23 -9.13
C SER A 145 -21.70 -5.38 -7.78
N ALA A 146 -22.96 -4.94 -7.73
CA ALA A 146 -23.78 -5.02 -6.53
C ALA A 146 -23.93 -6.47 -6.02
N ALA A 147 -23.95 -7.45 -6.92
CA ALA A 147 -24.04 -8.88 -6.58
C ALA A 147 -22.80 -9.41 -5.84
N LEU A 148 -21.61 -8.94 -6.22
CA LEU A 148 -20.34 -9.39 -5.61
C LEU A 148 -19.98 -8.63 -4.34
N THR A 149 -20.47 -7.41 -4.23
CA THR A 149 -20.13 -6.46 -3.18
C THR A 149 -20.24 -7.05 -1.75
N PRO A 150 -21.35 -7.69 -1.33
CA PRO A 150 -21.47 -8.20 0.05
C PRO A 150 -20.43 -9.28 0.37
N ARG A 151 -20.11 -10.14 -0.59
CA ARG A 151 -19.13 -11.23 -0.41
C ARG A 151 -17.73 -10.67 -0.18
N ILE A 152 -17.28 -9.77 -1.07
CA ILE A 152 -15.96 -9.16 -1.01
C ILE A 152 -15.77 -8.38 0.30
N ILE A 153 -16.74 -7.55 0.68
CA ILE A 153 -16.62 -6.77 1.92
C ILE A 153 -16.65 -7.65 3.16
N LEU A 154 -17.49 -8.69 3.19
CA LEU A 154 -17.57 -9.61 4.32
C LEU A 154 -16.26 -10.38 4.49
N GLU A 155 -15.68 -10.87 3.40
CA GLU A 155 -14.40 -11.57 3.42
C GLU A 155 -13.25 -10.70 3.93
N HIS A 156 -13.11 -9.48 3.40
CA HIS A 156 -12.11 -8.54 3.89
C HIS A 156 -12.33 -8.12 5.34
N HIS A 157 -13.59 -8.02 5.77
CA HIS A 157 -13.89 -7.79 7.18
C HIS A 157 -13.49 -8.99 8.04
N SER A 158 -13.78 -10.22 7.61
CA SER A 158 -13.51 -11.44 8.38
C SER A 158 -12.02 -11.67 8.63
N THR A 159 -11.14 -11.22 7.73
CA THR A 159 -9.68 -11.37 7.84
C THR A 159 -9.02 -10.32 8.75
N SER A 160 -9.62 -9.13 8.87
CA SER A 160 -8.99 -7.98 9.53
C SER A 160 -9.77 -7.42 10.71
N HIS A 161 -11.06 -7.73 10.82
CA HIS A 161 -12.01 -7.18 11.77
C HIS A 161 -11.97 -5.64 11.89
N LEU A 162 -11.59 -4.96 10.80
CA LEU A 162 -11.57 -3.50 10.74
C LEU A 162 -12.98 -2.94 11.00
N GLY A 163 -13.03 -1.91 11.85
CA GLY A 163 -14.25 -1.14 12.09
C GLY A 163 -14.71 -0.39 10.84
N LYS A 164 -15.97 0.08 10.85
CA LYS A 164 -16.67 0.63 9.67
C LYS A 164 -15.83 1.62 8.84
N THR A 165 -15.23 2.61 9.51
CA THR A 165 -14.47 3.68 8.87
C THR A 165 -13.12 3.20 8.34
N GLY A 166 -12.48 2.25 9.03
CA GLY A 166 -11.22 1.67 8.58
C GLY A 166 -11.41 0.82 7.34
N LEU A 167 -12.44 -0.01 7.34
CA LEU A 167 -12.79 -0.89 6.22
C LEU A 167 -13.19 -0.08 4.98
N GLU A 168 -14.04 0.93 5.16
CA GLU A 168 -14.44 1.85 4.08
C GLU A 168 -13.23 2.56 3.46
N LYS A 169 -12.38 3.18 4.28
CA LYS A 169 -11.18 3.88 3.80
C LYS A 169 -10.20 2.96 3.08
N LEU A 170 -10.07 1.71 3.53
CA LEU A 170 -9.18 0.75 2.88
C LEU A 170 -9.69 0.37 1.50
N ARG A 171 -11.00 0.11 1.37
CA ARG A 171 -11.60 -0.39 0.13
C ARG A 171 -11.84 0.72 -0.89
N ALA A 172 -12.20 1.91 -0.45
CA ALA A 172 -12.44 3.06 -1.32
C ALA A 172 -11.22 3.51 -2.14
N LYS A 173 -10.00 3.08 -1.75
CA LYS A 173 -8.76 3.33 -2.49
C LYS A 173 -8.68 2.57 -3.81
N ASN A 174 -9.13 1.32 -3.83
CA ASN A 174 -8.93 0.41 -4.96
C ASN A 174 -10.25 0.06 -5.66
N PHE A 175 -11.38 0.18 -4.96
CA PHE A 175 -12.68 -0.24 -5.44
C PHE A 175 -13.68 0.91 -5.41
N TYR A 176 -14.49 0.97 -6.46
CA TYR A 176 -15.77 1.65 -6.44
C TYR A 176 -16.86 0.64 -6.11
N ILE A 177 -17.56 0.88 -5.00
CA ILE A 177 -18.65 0.04 -4.51
C ILE A 177 -19.83 0.95 -4.19
N ALA A 178 -20.97 0.70 -4.85
CA ALA A 178 -22.20 1.40 -4.55
C ALA A 178 -22.60 1.18 -3.07
N ARG A 179 -22.86 2.28 -2.36
CA ARG A 179 -23.29 2.26 -0.93
C ARG A 179 -22.27 1.59 0.01
N LEU A 180 -20.97 1.66 -0.29
CA LEU A 180 -19.89 1.07 0.51
C LEU A 180 -20.01 1.35 2.02
N ALA A 181 -20.23 2.61 2.41
CA ALA A 181 -20.35 3.00 3.82
C ALA A 181 -21.48 2.25 4.55
N ALA A 182 -22.64 2.09 3.91
CA ALA A 182 -23.79 1.39 4.48
C ALA A 182 -23.50 -0.11 4.65
N LEU A 183 -22.81 -0.72 3.69
CA LEU A 183 -22.42 -2.13 3.74
C LEU A 183 -21.37 -2.41 4.81
N CYS A 184 -20.32 -1.58 4.88
CA CYS A 184 -19.31 -1.66 5.93
C CYS A 184 -19.94 -1.54 7.32
N ARG A 185 -20.90 -0.61 7.48
CA ARG A 185 -21.69 -0.48 8.72
C ARG A 185 -22.46 -1.77 9.03
N ALA A 186 -23.25 -2.27 8.09
CA ALA A 186 -24.08 -3.46 8.30
C ALA A 186 -23.25 -4.71 8.67
N ILE A 187 -22.09 -4.91 8.03
CA ILE A 187 -21.20 -6.05 8.29
C ILE A 187 -20.54 -5.91 9.66
N THR A 188 -20.04 -4.71 9.99
CA THR A 188 -19.36 -4.49 11.27
C THR A 188 -20.30 -4.54 12.47
N GLU A 189 -21.54 -4.04 12.34
CA GLU A 189 -22.57 -4.12 13.38
C GLU A 189 -23.03 -5.56 13.64
N ARG A 190 -22.99 -6.43 12.62
CA ARG A 190 -23.34 -7.85 12.73
C ARG A 190 -22.19 -8.76 13.18
N CYS A 191 -20.98 -8.24 13.28
CA CYS A 191 -19.81 -9.04 13.60
C CYS A 191 -19.69 -9.30 15.10
N ALA A 192 -19.86 -10.56 15.51
CA ALA A 192 -19.74 -10.97 16.92
C ALA A 192 -18.34 -10.71 17.50
N THR A 193 -17.28 -10.87 16.71
CA THR A 193 -15.91 -10.58 17.15
C THR A 193 -15.72 -9.10 17.41
N CYS A 194 -16.16 -8.23 16.49
CA CYS A 194 -16.08 -6.79 16.70
C CYS A 194 -16.97 -6.33 17.87
N ALA A 195 -18.18 -6.88 18.01
CA ALA A 195 -19.07 -6.57 19.12
C ALA A 195 -18.43 -6.89 20.48
N ARG A 196 -17.80 -8.06 20.62
CA ARG A 196 -17.09 -8.46 21.86
C ARG A 196 -15.92 -7.54 22.22
N HIS A 197 -15.21 -7.01 21.23
CA HIS A 197 -14.01 -6.19 21.43
C HIS A 197 -14.27 -4.69 21.32
N ASN A 198 -15.51 -4.27 21.12
CA ASN A 198 -15.88 -2.86 21.05
C ASN A 198 -16.49 -2.41 22.39
N PRO A 199 -15.71 -1.77 23.27
CA PRO A 199 -16.17 -1.34 24.60
C PRO A 199 -17.25 -0.25 24.56
N LYS A 200 -17.60 0.28 23.38
CA LYS A 200 -18.62 1.33 23.19
C LYS A 200 -20.02 0.78 22.92
N THR A 201 -20.42 -0.29 23.58
CA THR A 201 -21.81 -0.78 23.53
C THR A 201 -22.52 -0.43 24.84
N GLY A 202 -23.00 0.81 24.93
CA GLY A 202 -23.77 1.29 26.07
C GLY A 202 -24.06 2.79 25.98
N SER A 203 -25.09 3.25 26.71
CA SER A 203 -25.25 4.68 26.94
C SER A 203 -23.97 5.21 27.58
N THR A 204 -23.49 6.37 27.14
CA THR A 204 -22.46 7.09 27.89
C THR A 204 -22.93 7.15 29.33
N PRO A 205 -22.16 6.64 30.31
CA PRO A 205 -22.54 6.82 31.70
C PRO A 205 -22.76 8.32 31.94
N PRO A 206 -23.75 8.72 32.74
CA PRO A 206 -23.93 10.12 33.08
C PRO A 206 -22.58 10.69 33.57
N PRO A 207 -22.24 11.94 33.20
CA PRO A 207 -20.99 12.55 33.65
C PRO A 207 -20.87 12.35 35.17
N GLY A 208 -19.71 11.81 35.59
CA GLY A 208 -19.44 11.62 37.00
C GLY A 208 -19.61 12.93 37.75
N ILE A 209 -20.23 12.88 38.93
CA ILE A 209 -20.34 14.07 39.79
C ILE A 209 -18.95 14.35 40.33
N GLN A 210 -18.27 15.36 39.79
CA GLN A 210 -17.02 15.86 40.37
C GLN A 210 -17.35 16.60 41.66
N ARG A 211 -16.94 16.03 42.80
CA ARG A 211 -17.07 16.72 44.09
C ARG A 211 -15.95 17.74 44.21
N MET A 212 -16.31 19.02 44.12
CA MET A 212 -15.40 20.12 44.45
C MET A 212 -15.26 20.18 45.96
N GLY A 213 -14.03 20.09 46.46
CA GLY A 213 -13.72 20.31 47.87
C GLY A 213 -14.09 21.73 48.30
N SER A 214 -14.50 21.89 49.56
CA SER A 214 -14.70 23.20 50.21
C SER A 214 -13.39 23.85 50.66
N ALA A 215 -12.30 23.06 50.75
CA ALA A 215 -10.96 23.51 51.09
C ALA A 215 -9.90 23.02 50.07
N PRO A 216 -8.73 23.69 50.00
CA PRO A 216 -7.62 23.23 49.17
C PRO A 216 -7.24 21.77 49.50
N PHE A 217 -7.02 20.95 48.47
CA PHE A 217 -6.64 19.53 48.56
C PHE A 217 -7.68 18.55 49.13
N GLU A 218 -8.93 18.97 49.34
CA GLU A 218 -9.97 18.09 49.90
C GLU A 218 -10.54 17.09 48.87
N GLY A 219 -10.48 17.43 47.57
CA GLY A 219 -10.79 16.53 46.47
C GLY A 219 -9.59 16.39 45.54
N LEU A 220 -8.98 15.20 45.47
CA LEU A 220 -7.93 14.88 44.51
C LEU A 220 -8.50 13.92 43.47
N GLU A 221 -8.61 14.34 42.22
CA GLU A 221 -9.05 13.50 41.11
C GLU A 221 -7.86 13.22 40.18
N VAL A 222 -7.61 11.95 39.91
CA VAL A 222 -6.52 11.52 39.03
C VAL A 222 -7.12 11.14 37.68
N ASP A 223 -6.91 11.99 36.66
CA ASP A 223 -7.36 11.72 35.30
C ASP A 223 -6.42 10.71 34.62
N PHE A 224 -6.87 9.47 34.48
CA PHE A 224 -6.14 8.45 33.73
C PHE A 224 -6.56 8.51 32.26
N LYS A 225 -6.01 9.47 31.52
CA LYS A 225 -5.99 9.37 30.06
C LYS A 225 -4.75 8.61 29.62
N LYS A 226 -4.97 7.48 28.96
CA LYS A 226 -3.98 6.73 28.19
C LYS A 226 -4.13 7.05 26.71
#